data_AF-A0A820M0Q2-F1
#
_entry.id   AF-A0A820M0Q2-F1
#
_cell.length_a   1.000
_cell.length_b   1.000
_cell.length_c   1.000
_cell.angle_alpha   90.00
_cell.angle_beta   90.00
_cell.angle_gamma   90.00
#
_symmetry.space_group_name_H-M   'P 1'
#
loop_
_entity.id
_entity.type
_entity.pdbx_description
1 polymer ?
#
loop_
_entity_poly.entity_id
_entity_poly.type
_entity_poly.pdbx_seq_one_letter_code
_entity_poly.pdbx_strand_id
1 'polypeptide(L)'
;MNVYHIETRNQFNTVLASLHEHVFSCSNGLGTKLSWNEQYLIESLSDSTIYMAYYTISHLLQARDSFNGKQLDLKKRFLFLIKYWFLFCSGPANIHPSQLANEVWDY
;
A
#
# COMPACT_ATOMS: atom_id res chain seq x y z
N MET A 1 -1.26 -5.62 -20.24
CA MET A 1 -0.60 -4.30 -20.24
C MET A 1 -0.47 -3.81 -21.67
N ASN A 2 -0.94 -2.59 -21.94
CA ASN A 2 -0.74 -1.90 -23.21
C ASN A 2 0.55 -1.08 -23.10
N VAL A 3 1.43 -1.21 -24.09
CA VAL A 3 2.70 -0.48 -24.17
C VAL A 3 2.80 0.18 -25.53
N TYR A 4 3.41 1.36 -25.60
CA TYR A 4 3.52 2.12 -26.85
C TYR A 4 4.46 1.47 -27.88
N HIS A 5 5.48 0.74 -27.42
CA HIS A 5 6.46 0.07 -28.28
C HIS A 5 6.56 -1.43 -27.96
N ILE A 6 6.67 -2.25 -29.01
CA ILE A 6 6.80 -3.70 -28.86
C ILE A 6 8.11 -4.11 -28.18
N GLU A 7 9.20 -3.36 -28.42
CA GLU A 7 10.49 -3.64 -27.80
C GLU A 7 10.44 -3.54 -26.27
N THR A 8 9.79 -2.51 -25.73
CA THR A 8 9.59 -2.35 -24.27
C THR A 8 8.82 -3.52 -23.68
N ARG A 9 7.86 -4.10 -24.44
CA ARG A 9 7.16 -5.33 -24.01
C ARG A 9 8.13 -6.49 -23.85
N ASN A 10 9.04 -6.66 -24.81
CA ASN A 10 9.99 -7.75 -24.82
C ASN A 10 11.00 -7.58 -23.67
N GLN A 11 11.52 -6.37 -23.47
CA GLN A 11 12.40 -6.05 -22.34
C GLN A 11 11.72 -6.34 -20.99
N PHE A 12 10.45 -5.95 -20.83
CA PHE A 12 9.67 -6.24 -19.63
C PHE A 12 9.54 -7.75 -19.37
N ASN A 13 9.24 -8.53 -20.41
CA ASN A 13 9.15 -10.00 -20.29
C ASN A 13 10.50 -10.63 -19.92
N THR A 14 11.61 -10.12 -20.47
CA THR A 14 12.95 -10.60 -20.12
C THR A 14 13.27 -10.31 -18.66
N VAL A 15 13.02 -9.07 -18.19
CA VAL A 15 13.26 -8.70 -16.78
C VAL A 15 12.39 -9.53 -15.85
N LEU A 16 11.11 -9.75 -16.19
CA LEU A 16 10.23 -10.62 -15.41
C LEU A 16 10.75 -12.06 -15.30
N ALA A 17 11.29 -12.60 -16.39
CA ALA A 17 11.85 -13.95 -16.40
C ALA A 17 13.15 -14.06 -15.59
N SER A 18 13.91 -12.96 -15.49
CA SER A 18 15.17 -12.87 -14.76
C SER A 18 15.04 -12.30 -13.33
N LEU A 19 13.82 -11.95 -12.89
CA LEU A 19 13.62 -11.38 -11.57
C LEU A 19 13.79 -12.46 -10.50
N HIS A 20 14.61 -12.17 -9.50
CA HIS A 20 14.82 -13.02 -8.34
C HIS A 20 14.32 -12.32 -7.07
N GLU A 21 14.51 -12.97 -5.92
CA GLU A 21 14.19 -12.44 -4.60
C GLU A 21 14.81 -11.04 -4.40
N HIS A 22 13.96 -10.07 -4.06
CA HIS A 22 14.36 -8.68 -3.84
C HIS A 22 14.36 -8.37 -2.35
N VAL A 23 15.44 -7.76 -1.87
CA VAL A 23 15.57 -7.35 -0.46
C VAL A 23 14.78 -6.06 -0.25
N PHE A 24 13.65 -6.16 0.45
CA PHE A 24 12.73 -5.05 0.69
C PHE A 24 12.99 -4.29 2.01
N SER A 25 13.91 -4.78 2.84
CA SER A 25 14.18 -4.22 4.17
C SER A 25 15.51 -3.49 4.23
N CYS A 26 15.52 -2.30 4.83
CA CYS A 26 16.72 -1.54 5.17
C CYS A 26 16.85 -1.37 6.69
N SER A 27 18.07 -1.39 7.25
CA SER A 27 18.30 -1.17 8.68
C SER A 27 18.42 0.31 9.06
N ASN A 28 18.77 1.19 8.12
CA ASN A 28 19.08 2.59 8.38
C ASN A 28 18.47 3.48 7.29
N GLY A 29 17.76 4.55 7.68
CA GLY A 29 17.21 5.51 6.74
C GLY A 29 15.93 6.17 7.22
N LEU A 30 15.30 6.91 6.31
CA LEU A 30 13.95 7.43 6.47
C LEU A 30 13.00 6.52 5.71
N GLY A 31 11.87 6.18 6.32
CA GLY A 31 10.87 5.30 5.72
C GLY A 31 9.87 4.80 6.73
N THR A 32 9.00 3.92 6.26
CA THR A 32 7.98 3.27 7.09
C THR A 32 8.60 2.05 7.78
N LYS A 33 8.42 1.92 9.10
CA LYS A 33 8.86 0.75 9.86
C LYS A 33 7.97 -0.45 9.55
N LEU A 34 8.54 -1.66 9.57
CA LEU A 34 7.74 -2.88 9.54
C LEU A 34 6.93 -3.00 10.82
N SER A 35 5.67 -3.37 10.69
CA SER A 35 4.72 -3.39 11.79
C SER A 35 5.04 -4.48 12.84
N TRP A 36 5.56 -5.63 12.40
CA TRP A 36 5.99 -6.72 13.28
C TRP A 36 7.45 -6.62 13.76
N ASN A 37 8.29 -5.78 13.13
CA ASN A 37 9.69 -5.61 13.53
C ASN A 37 10.19 -4.19 13.26
N GLU A 38 10.22 -3.37 14.31
CA GLU A 38 10.64 -1.97 14.23
C GLU A 38 12.12 -1.75 13.91
N GLN A 39 12.95 -2.79 13.95
CA GLN A 39 14.37 -2.68 13.61
C GLN A 39 14.58 -2.45 12.11
N TYR A 40 13.64 -2.88 11.28
CA TYR A 40 13.74 -2.82 9.83
C TYR A 40 12.72 -1.84 9.24
N LEU A 41 13.19 -1.09 8.26
CA LEU A 41 12.43 -0.12 7.48
C LEU A 41 12.12 -0.71 6.11
N ILE A 42 10.96 -0.36 5.56
CA ILE A 42 10.62 -0.68 4.17
C ILE A 42 11.47 0.20 3.26
N GLU A 43 12.11 -0.40 2.27
CA GLU A 43 12.94 0.33 1.31
C GLU A 43 12.11 1.09 0.27
N SER A 44 12.71 2.14 -0.31
CA SER A 44 11.98 3.12 -1.12
C SER A 44 11.37 2.56 -2.41
N LEU A 45 12.00 1.61 -3.11
CA LEU A 45 11.39 1.01 -4.31
C LEU A 45 10.16 0.20 -3.93
N SER A 46 10.24 -0.56 -2.84
CA SER A 46 9.14 -1.40 -2.35
C SER A 46 7.94 -0.57 -1.87
N ASP A 47 8.16 0.54 -1.17
CA ASP A 47 7.11 1.43 -0.68
C ASP A 47 6.35 2.16 -1.81
N SER A 48 6.94 2.25 -3.00
CA SER A 48 6.41 3.02 -4.14
C SER A 48 5.69 2.19 -5.23
N THR A 49 5.27 0.96 -4.91
CA THR A 49 4.64 0.06 -5.90
C THR A 49 3.14 0.31 -6.14
N ILE A 50 2.37 0.61 -5.08
CA ILE A 50 0.89 0.74 -5.14
C ILE A 50 0.39 2.08 -4.60
N TYR A 51 1.26 3.09 -4.49
CA TYR A 51 0.89 4.42 -3.98
C TYR A 51 -0.21 5.09 -4.83
N MET A 52 -0.38 4.69 -6.09
CA MET A 52 -1.42 5.23 -6.98
C MET A 52 -2.83 4.95 -6.42
N ALA A 53 -3.03 3.82 -5.75
CA ALA A 53 -4.30 3.51 -5.09
C ALA A 53 -4.57 4.50 -3.94
N TYR A 54 -3.53 4.86 -3.19
CA TYR A 54 -3.64 5.85 -2.11
C TYR A 54 -4.10 7.22 -2.61
N TYR A 55 -3.62 7.66 -3.78
CA TYR A 55 -4.04 8.95 -4.37
C TYR A 55 -5.55 9.06 -4.61
N THR A 56 -6.26 7.94 -4.80
CA THR A 56 -7.72 7.96 -5.01
C THR A 56 -8.49 8.40 -3.76
N ILE A 57 -7.93 8.16 -2.58
CA ILE A 57 -8.58 8.42 -1.28
C ILE A 57 -7.84 9.48 -0.45
N SER A 58 -6.66 9.92 -0.88
CA SER A 58 -5.82 10.86 -0.12
C SER A 58 -6.54 12.16 0.23
N HIS A 59 -7.35 12.70 -0.69
CA HIS A 59 -8.13 13.92 -0.48
C HIS A 59 -9.20 13.80 0.61
N LEU A 60 -9.68 12.58 0.88
CA LEU A 60 -10.61 12.29 1.98
C LEU A 60 -9.85 12.11 3.30
N LEU A 61 -8.65 11.53 3.24
CA LEU A 61 -7.84 11.17 4.40
C LEU A 61 -7.00 12.32 4.96
N GLN A 62 -6.52 13.22 4.09
CA GLN A 62 -5.54 14.26 4.42
C GLN A 62 -6.12 15.68 4.39
N ALA A 63 -7.41 15.85 4.70
CA ALA A 63 -8.16 17.12 4.61
C ALA A 63 -7.29 18.39 4.74
N ARG A 64 -7.32 19.20 3.66
CA ARG A 64 -6.66 20.46 3.27
C ARG A 64 -5.59 21.16 4.16
N ASP A 65 -5.60 21.00 5.48
CA ASP A 65 -4.79 21.78 6.42
C ASP A 65 -4.08 20.95 7.51
N SER A 66 -4.08 19.61 7.43
CA SER A 66 -3.49 18.77 8.49
C SER A 66 -2.44 17.79 7.97
N PHE A 67 -1.23 18.30 7.76
CA PHE A 67 0.01 17.49 7.74
C PHE A 67 0.21 16.69 9.05
N ASN A 68 -0.51 17.06 10.12
CA ASN A 68 -0.46 16.41 11.44
C ASN A 68 -1.65 15.48 11.75
N GLY A 69 -2.53 15.17 10.78
CA GLY A 69 -3.56 14.13 10.95
C GLY A 69 -4.55 14.32 12.12
N LYS A 70 -4.74 15.55 12.62
CA LYS A 70 -5.56 15.82 13.82
C LYS A 70 -7.07 15.61 13.66
N GLN A 71 -7.58 15.35 12.46
CA GLN A 71 -8.95 14.83 12.26
C GLN A 71 -8.97 13.29 12.39
N LEU A 72 -8.74 12.81 13.61
CA LEU A 72 -8.77 11.38 13.96
C LEU A 72 -10.16 10.75 13.73
N ASP A 73 -11.22 11.54 13.82
CA ASP A 73 -12.62 11.07 13.78
C ASP A 73 -13.08 10.66 12.38
N LEU A 74 -12.67 11.41 11.35
CA LEU A 74 -12.99 11.08 9.95
C LEU A 74 -12.15 9.90 9.45
N LYS A 75 -10.88 9.79 9.86
CA LYS A 75 -10.04 8.63 9.55
C LYS A 75 -10.62 7.34 10.12
N LYS A 76 -11.00 7.34 11.39
CA LYS A 76 -11.65 6.19 12.06
C LYS A 76 -12.96 5.81 11.38
N ARG A 77 -13.78 6.80 11.02
CA ARG A 77 -15.06 6.57 10.33
C ARG A 77 -14.89 6.04 8.91
N PHE A 78 -13.87 6.51 8.19
CA PHE A 78 -13.55 6.00 6.84
C PHE A 78 -12.94 4.59 6.89
N LEU A 79 -12.01 4.32 7.82
CA LEU A 79 -11.49 2.97 8.05
C LEU A 79 -12.61 2.00 8.47
N PHE A 80 -13.54 2.45 9.32
CA PHE A 80 -14.72 1.68 9.71
C PHE A 80 -15.61 1.35 8.51
N LEU A 81 -15.84 2.32 7.61
CA LEU A 81 -16.62 2.10 6.38
C LEU A 81 -15.91 1.14 5.42
N ILE A 82 -14.59 1.25 5.25
CA ILE A 82 -13.80 0.30 4.44
C ILE A 82 -13.86 -1.10 5.05
N LYS A 83 -13.71 -1.23 6.38
CA LYS A 83 -13.82 -2.50 7.09
C LYS A 83 -15.20 -3.13 6.91
N TYR A 84 -16.27 -2.35 7.03
CA TYR A 84 -17.64 -2.82 6.80
C TYR A 84 -17.89 -3.20 5.33
N TRP A 85 -17.35 -2.44 4.39
CA TRP A 85 -17.44 -2.76 2.97
C TRP A 85 -16.73 -4.08 2.63
N PHE A 86 -15.53 -4.30 3.15
CA PHE A 86 -14.80 -5.58 3.00
C PHE A 86 -15.45 -6.75 3.76
N LEU A 87 -16.22 -6.48 4.81
CA LEU A 87 -16.98 -7.49 5.55
C LEU A 87 -18.26 -7.94 4.81
N PHE A 88 -18.91 -7.03 4.08
CA PHE A 88 -20.20 -7.29 3.41
C PHE A 88 -20.07 -7.62 1.92
N CYS A 89 -19.03 -7.11 1.26
CA CYS A 89 -18.67 -7.43 -0.10
C CYS A 89 -17.19 -7.84 -0.11
N SER A 90 -16.90 -9.12 -0.38
CA SER A 90 -15.54 -9.49 -0.79
C SER A 90 -15.14 -8.54 -1.91
N GLY A 91 -14.11 -7.71 -1.69
CA GLY A 91 -13.67 -6.73 -2.68
C GLY A 91 -13.36 -7.40 -4.03
N PRO A 92 -13.08 -6.64 -5.11
CA PRO A 92 -12.81 -7.21 -6.44
C PRO A 92 -11.66 -8.24 -6.48
N ALA A 93 -10.80 -8.27 -5.44
CA ALA A 93 -9.73 -9.24 -5.26
C ALA A 93 -10.09 -10.46 -4.38
N ASN A 94 -11.33 -10.57 -3.90
CA ASN A 94 -11.85 -11.64 -3.04
C ASN A 94 -11.01 -11.90 -1.77
N ILE A 95 -10.49 -10.83 -1.16
CA ILE A 95 -9.65 -10.90 0.05
C ILE A 95 -10.56 -10.78 1.27
N HIS A 96 -10.49 -11.77 2.17
CA HIS A 96 -11.25 -11.75 3.41
C HIS A 96 -10.51 -10.97 4.50
N PRO A 97 -11.22 -10.25 5.40
CA PRO A 97 -10.60 -9.49 6.48
C PRO A 97 -9.68 -10.31 7.39
N SER A 98 -9.94 -11.62 7.52
CA SER A 98 -9.09 -12.56 8.28
C SER A 98 -7.70 -12.77 7.70
N GLN A 99 -7.47 -12.40 6.44
CA GLN A 99 -6.19 -12.54 5.75
C GLN A 99 -5.28 -11.32 5.93
N LEU A 100 -5.79 -10.23 6.51
CA LEU A 100 -5.06 -9.00 6.74
C LEU A 100 -4.61 -8.94 8.20
N ALA A 101 -3.41 -8.38 8.44
CA ALA A 101 -2.90 -8.17 9.79
C ALA A 101 -3.79 -7.20 10.57
N ASN A 102 -3.92 -7.38 11.88
CA ASN A 102 -4.72 -6.50 12.76
C ASN A 102 -4.25 -5.05 12.68
N GLU A 103 -2.95 -4.85 12.46
CA GLU A 103 -2.29 -3.56 12.27
C GLU A 103 -2.83 -2.76 11.07
N VAL A 104 -3.39 -3.42 10.06
CA VAL A 104 -4.05 -2.76 8.92
C VAL A 104 -5.31 -2.01 9.38
N TRP A 105 -5.96 -2.48 10.44
CA TRP A 105 -7.26 -2.00 10.91
C TRP A 105 -7.19 -1.09 12.14
N ASP A 106 -6.09 -1.11 12.89
CA ASP A 106 -6.01 -0.55 14.25
C ASP A 106 -5.34 0.84 14.34
N TYR A 107 -5.55 1.73 13.36
CA TYR A 107 -5.07 3.13 13.35
C TYR A 107 -6.05 4.15 13.97
#